data_AF-A0A7X2IDF4-F1
#
_entry.id   AF-A0A7X2IDF4-F1
#
_cell.length_a   1.000
_cell.length_b   1.000
_cell.length_c   1.000
_cell.angle_alpha   90.00
_cell.angle_beta   90.00
_cell.angle_gamma   90.00
#
_symmetry.space_group_name_H-M   'P 1'
#
loop_
_entity.id
_entity.type
_entity.pdbx_description
1 polymer ?
#
loop_
_entity_poly.entity_id
_entity_poly.type
_entity_poly.pdbx_seq_one_letter_code
_entity_poly.pdbx_strand_id
1 'polypeptide(L)'
;MQVTHALSEEKIQRFLAEAKRTRAQYQADAESYKKNDANMPEAAYQEFNLPKGDGVAIRRFRYLYAAKTMNRHAFKWGMNAPDDRIPEFVQFMSKLLSTVALREDMTVPSGFGLCMPHLFIPIDGPDRYGHTIATTYRLKNHPDVTVMLEDASAKRPLESQDPAKLTALYKSNFFWTQDYRSYESIKNLLTMRGHNTIDFAGQKGVESMVSLIRKDKVTEDYGYSIVTQGDPDARNEKPELMFYVIRDARNADKRGMKPIDKEEFFKLAREIAASVKRRAMP
;
A
#
# COMPACT_ATOMS: atom_id res chain seq x y z
N MET A 1 5.52 -1.44 -4.67
CA MET A 1 6.16 -0.31 -5.39
C MET A 1 6.09 0.93 -4.51
N GLN A 2 7.09 1.81 -4.57
CA GLN A 2 7.09 3.10 -3.86
C GLN A 2 7.24 4.23 -4.87
N VAL A 3 6.51 5.33 -4.68
CA VAL A 3 6.52 6.52 -5.53
C VAL A 3 6.70 7.77 -4.68
N THR A 4 7.48 8.73 -5.17
CA THR A 4 7.69 10.02 -4.51
C THR A 4 6.70 11.06 -5.02
N HIS A 5 6.50 12.11 -4.22
CA HIS A 5 6.06 13.40 -4.75
C HIS A 5 7.08 13.93 -5.79
N ALA A 6 6.72 14.98 -6.52
CA ALA A 6 7.62 15.61 -7.47
C ALA A 6 8.89 16.12 -6.77
N LEU A 7 10.06 15.70 -7.26
CA LEU A 7 11.36 16.01 -6.68
C LEU A 7 12.03 17.20 -7.38
N SER A 8 12.99 17.83 -6.70
CA SER A 8 13.97 18.70 -7.37
C SER A 8 14.93 17.88 -8.21
N GLU A 9 15.60 18.51 -9.17
CA GLU A 9 16.59 17.86 -10.03
C GLU A 9 17.73 17.26 -9.21
N GLU A 10 18.24 17.97 -8.20
CA GLU A 10 19.26 17.45 -7.28
C GLU A 10 18.82 16.16 -6.58
N LYS A 11 17.56 16.10 -6.12
CA LYS A 11 17.00 14.89 -5.47
C LYS A 11 16.82 13.74 -6.46
N ILE A 12 16.50 14.03 -7.71
CA ILE A 12 16.46 13.03 -8.80
C ILE A 12 17.85 12.44 -9.04
N GLN A 13 18.87 13.29 -9.15
CA GLN A 13 20.24 12.81 -9.36
C GLN A 13 20.72 11.96 -8.18
N ARG A 14 20.40 12.37 -6.94
CA ARG A 14 20.70 11.57 -5.75
C ARG A 14 20.00 10.21 -5.77
N PHE A 15 18.72 10.18 -6.17
CA PHE A 15 17.96 8.94 -6.32
C PHE A 15 18.59 8.01 -7.38
N LEU A 16 18.94 8.54 -8.55
CA LEU A 16 19.57 7.77 -9.62
C LEU A 16 20.96 7.26 -9.22
N ALA A 17 21.74 8.05 -8.47
CA ALA A 17 23.02 7.61 -7.93
C ALA A 17 22.88 6.49 -6.90
N GLU A 18 21.84 6.52 -6.06
CA GLU A 18 21.50 5.41 -5.16
C GLU A 18 21.12 4.15 -5.96
N ALA A 19 20.25 4.26 -6.96
CA ALA A 19 19.88 3.14 -7.82
C ALA A 19 21.09 2.50 -8.53
N LYS A 20 22.03 3.32 -9.02
CA LYS A 20 23.29 2.85 -9.63
C LYS A 20 24.20 2.14 -8.62
N ARG A 21 24.27 2.61 -7.38
CA ARG A 21 25.00 1.92 -6.30
C ARG A 21 24.37 0.57 -5.97
N THR A 22 23.04 0.51 -5.90
CA THR A 22 22.31 -0.75 -5.72
C THR A 22 22.63 -1.72 -6.86
N ARG A 23 22.57 -1.28 -8.12
CA ARG A 23 22.99 -2.09 -9.28
C ARG A 23 24.38 -2.69 -9.11
N ALA A 24 25.36 -1.83 -8.80
CA ALA A 24 26.75 -2.23 -8.67
C ALA A 24 26.95 -3.25 -7.54
N GLN A 25 26.23 -3.07 -6.42
CA GLN A 25 26.24 -4.06 -5.33
C GLN A 25 25.70 -5.42 -5.80
N TYR A 26 24.54 -5.46 -6.46
CA TYR A 26 23.96 -6.72 -6.96
C TYR A 26 24.85 -7.42 -7.98
N GLN A 27 25.55 -6.65 -8.82
CA GLN A 27 26.51 -7.20 -9.77
C GLN A 27 27.73 -7.78 -9.05
N ALA A 28 28.33 -7.03 -8.12
CA ALA A 28 29.48 -7.48 -7.34
C ALA A 28 29.16 -8.74 -6.51
N ASP A 29 27.96 -8.81 -5.93
CA ASP A 29 27.49 -10.01 -5.24
C ASP A 29 27.45 -11.19 -6.22
N ALA A 30 26.79 -11.05 -7.37
CA ALA A 30 26.70 -12.13 -8.36
C ALA A 30 28.08 -12.59 -8.84
N GLU A 31 29.01 -11.67 -9.08
CA GLU A 31 30.40 -11.97 -9.42
C GLU A 31 31.14 -12.73 -8.29
N SER A 32 30.89 -12.36 -7.03
CA SER A 32 31.44 -13.07 -5.88
C SER A 32 30.94 -14.52 -5.80
N TYR A 33 29.65 -14.76 -6.03
CA TYR A 33 29.11 -16.13 -6.09
C TYR A 33 29.69 -16.90 -7.27
N LYS A 34 29.80 -16.26 -8.44
CA LYS A 34 30.39 -16.87 -9.64
C LYS A 34 31.85 -17.30 -9.46
N LYS A 35 32.63 -16.57 -8.66
CA LYS A 35 34.02 -16.93 -8.32
C LYS A 35 34.11 -18.16 -7.41
N ASN A 36 33.13 -18.35 -6.53
CA ASN A 36 33.07 -19.51 -5.65
C ASN A 36 32.58 -20.76 -6.41
N ASP A 37 31.49 -20.61 -7.16
CA ASP A 37 30.95 -21.64 -8.05
C ASP A 37 30.04 -20.98 -9.11
N ALA A 38 30.40 -21.15 -10.38
CA ALA A 38 29.68 -20.56 -11.50
C ALA A 38 28.26 -21.14 -11.69
N ASN A 39 27.97 -22.31 -11.10
CA ASN A 39 26.68 -22.98 -11.19
C ASN A 39 25.72 -22.60 -10.04
N MET A 40 26.17 -21.81 -9.06
CA MET A 40 25.29 -21.33 -8.00
C MET A 40 24.17 -20.45 -8.57
N PRO A 41 22.90 -20.70 -8.23
CA PRO A 41 21.79 -19.87 -8.69
C PRO A 41 21.97 -18.38 -8.37
N GLU A 42 22.61 -18.07 -7.24
CA GLU A 42 22.95 -16.73 -6.75
C GLU A 42 23.92 -15.94 -7.66
N ALA A 43 24.65 -16.64 -8.53
CA ALA A 43 25.53 -16.06 -9.54
C ALA A 43 24.77 -15.53 -10.77
N ALA A 44 23.50 -15.91 -10.96
CA ALA A 44 22.70 -15.45 -12.08
C ALA A 44 22.41 -13.94 -11.99
N TYR A 45 22.78 -13.18 -13.02
CA TYR A 45 22.56 -11.73 -13.11
C TYR A 45 22.05 -11.34 -14.49
N GLN A 46 21.16 -10.35 -14.56
CA GLN A 46 20.60 -9.82 -15.78
C GLN A 46 20.25 -8.34 -15.60
N GLU A 47 20.62 -7.50 -16.57
CA GLU A 47 20.09 -6.13 -16.68
C GLU A 47 18.91 -6.10 -17.64
N PHE A 48 17.95 -5.21 -17.37
CA PHE A 48 16.80 -4.96 -18.24
C PHE A 48 16.94 -3.61 -18.92
N ASN A 49 16.53 -3.55 -20.19
CA ASN A 49 16.43 -2.29 -20.90
C ASN A 49 15.29 -1.45 -20.32
N LEU A 50 15.53 -0.15 -20.17
CA LEU A 50 14.53 0.83 -19.76
C LEU A 50 14.02 1.57 -21.00
N PRO A 51 12.78 1.34 -21.45
CA PRO A 51 12.29 1.93 -22.70
C PRO A 51 12.12 3.46 -22.64
N LYS A 52 11.94 4.02 -21.44
CA LYS A 52 11.66 5.44 -21.21
C LYS A 52 12.24 5.91 -19.86
N GLY A 53 13.02 6.99 -19.91
CA GLY A 53 13.59 7.67 -18.75
C GLY A 53 14.86 7.02 -18.19
N ASP A 54 15.48 7.68 -17.21
CA ASP A 54 16.68 7.20 -16.52
C ASP A 54 16.32 6.24 -15.38
N GLY A 55 17.20 5.26 -15.14
CA GLY A 55 17.04 4.34 -14.02
C GLY A 55 17.98 3.14 -14.06
N VAL A 56 17.62 2.14 -13.27
CA VAL A 56 18.23 0.81 -13.21
C VAL A 56 17.10 -0.20 -13.17
N ALA A 57 17.24 -1.31 -13.90
CA ALA A 57 16.43 -2.49 -13.69
C ALA A 57 17.30 -3.74 -13.84
N ILE A 58 17.27 -4.61 -12.84
CA ILE A 58 18.11 -5.80 -12.75
C ILE A 58 17.36 -6.98 -12.16
N ARG A 59 17.88 -8.17 -12.43
CA ARG A 59 17.60 -9.39 -11.69
C ARG A 59 18.91 -9.97 -11.21
N ARG A 60 18.94 -10.38 -9.94
CA ARG A 60 19.94 -11.30 -9.39
C ARG A 60 19.22 -12.51 -8.82
N PHE A 61 19.50 -13.69 -9.36
CA PHE A 61 18.81 -14.94 -9.02
C PHE A 61 17.28 -14.76 -9.08
N ARG A 62 16.60 -14.85 -7.94
CA ARG A 62 15.15 -14.67 -7.78
C ARG A 62 14.72 -13.26 -7.39
N TYR A 63 15.67 -12.36 -7.15
CA TYR A 63 15.43 -10.97 -6.77
C TYR A 63 15.41 -10.10 -8.01
N LEU A 64 14.29 -9.41 -8.26
CA LEU A 64 14.17 -8.41 -9.31
C LEU A 64 14.05 -7.04 -8.66
N TYR A 65 14.78 -6.06 -9.18
CA TYR A 65 14.77 -4.70 -8.69
C TYR A 65 14.67 -3.73 -9.87
N ALA A 66 13.88 -2.69 -9.70
CA ALA A 66 13.90 -1.57 -10.61
C ALA A 66 13.67 -0.25 -9.88
N ALA A 67 14.33 0.78 -10.38
CA ALA A 67 14.21 2.15 -9.95
C ALA A 67 14.34 3.06 -11.17
N LYS A 68 13.37 3.92 -11.39
CA LYS A 68 13.39 4.85 -12.54
C LYS A 68 12.69 6.15 -12.17
N THR A 69 12.81 7.12 -13.07
CA THR A 69 12.16 8.43 -12.93
C THR A 69 11.27 8.75 -14.11
N MET A 70 10.18 9.48 -13.86
CA MET A 70 9.26 10.00 -14.88
C MET A 70 8.67 11.32 -14.39
N ASN A 71 8.74 12.38 -15.19
CA ASN A 71 8.19 13.73 -14.88
C ASN A 71 8.47 14.19 -13.43
N ARG A 72 9.74 14.16 -13.01
CA ARG A 72 10.20 14.52 -11.66
C ARG A 72 9.71 13.63 -10.51
N HIS A 73 8.98 12.56 -10.78
CA HIS A 73 8.70 11.52 -9.79
C HIS A 73 9.75 10.43 -9.87
N ALA A 74 10.21 9.96 -8.72
CA ALA A 74 11.05 8.78 -8.60
C ALA A 74 10.21 7.63 -8.05
N PHE A 75 10.46 6.43 -8.55
CA PHE A 75 9.79 5.24 -8.05
C PHE A 75 10.68 4.02 -8.15
N LYS A 76 10.54 3.14 -7.15
CA LYS A 76 11.32 1.91 -7.02
C LYS A 76 10.44 0.74 -6.59
N TRP A 77 10.79 -0.45 -7.03
CA TRP A 77 10.14 -1.68 -6.61
C TRP A 77 11.11 -2.85 -6.63
N GLY A 78 10.83 -3.81 -5.75
CA GLY A 78 11.50 -5.10 -5.71
C GLY A 78 10.46 -6.20 -5.79
N MET A 79 10.83 -7.33 -6.37
CA MET A 79 10.02 -8.54 -6.43
C MET A 79 10.91 -9.74 -6.11
N ASN A 80 10.33 -10.70 -5.39
CA ASN A 80 10.96 -12.00 -5.15
C ASN A 80 10.15 -13.04 -5.93
N ALA A 81 10.78 -13.67 -6.91
CA ALA A 81 10.16 -14.77 -7.64
C ALA A 81 10.29 -16.06 -6.82
N PRO A 82 9.25 -16.92 -6.79
CA PRO A 82 9.43 -18.34 -6.49
C PRO A 82 10.43 -18.98 -7.46
N ASP A 83 11.21 -19.94 -6.99
CA ASP A 83 12.31 -20.53 -7.76
C ASP A 83 11.84 -21.17 -9.07
N ASP A 84 10.63 -21.75 -9.07
CA ASP A 84 9.96 -22.37 -10.22
C ASP A 84 9.26 -21.38 -11.15
N ARG A 85 9.16 -20.10 -10.77
CA ARG A 85 8.44 -19.04 -11.52
C ARG A 85 9.33 -17.86 -11.92
N ILE A 86 10.65 -17.99 -11.82
CA ILE A 86 11.61 -16.93 -12.22
C ILE A 86 11.34 -16.40 -13.66
N PRO A 87 11.15 -17.24 -14.70
CA PRO A 87 10.92 -16.76 -16.06
C PRO A 87 9.66 -15.90 -16.18
N GLU A 88 8.60 -16.25 -15.45
CA GLU A 88 7.36 -15.50 -15.43
C GLU A 88 7.54 -14.11 -14.81
N PHE A 89 8.27 -14.02 -13.70
CA PHE A 89 8.54 -12.74 -13.04
C PHE A 89 9.47 -11.84 -13.88
N VAL A 90 10.38 -12.42 -14.67
CA VAL A 90 11.20 -11.70 -15.65
C VAL A 90 10.34 -11.06 -16.74
N GLN A 91 9.37 -11.81 -17.28
CA GLN A 91 8.41 -11.28 -18.24
C GLN A 91 7.52 -10.19 -17.62
N PHE A 92 7.03 -10.42 -16.40
CA PHE A 92 6.24 -9.45 -15.67
C PHE A 92 7.00 -8.15 -15.40
N MET A 93 8.27 -8.23 -14.98
CA MET A 93 9.14 -7.06 -14.83
C MET A 93 9.27 -6.28 -16.15
N SER A 94 9.54 -6.98 -17.25
CA SER A 94 9.68 -6.36 -18.58
C SER A 94 8.40 -5.64 -19.03
N LYS A 95 7.23 -6.22 -18.72
CA LYS A 95 5.93 -5.59 -18.94
C LYS A 95 5.76 -4.34 -18.08
N LEU A 96 5.98 -4.44 -16.77
CA LEU A 96 5.87 -3.29 -15.86
C LEU A 96 6.77 -2.12 -16.28
N LEU A 97 8.00 -2.40 -16.69
CA LEU A 97 8.96 -1.37 -17.12
C LEU A 97 8.47 -0.59 -18.35
N SER A 98 7.70 -1.22 -19.23
CA SER A 98 7.18 -0.62 -20.46
C SER A 98 5.78 -0.04 -20.32
N THR A 99 4.95 -0.54 -19.39
CA THR A 99 3.53 -0.15 -19.26
C THR A 99 3.23 0.84 -18.15
N VAL A 100 4.05 0.93 -17.09
CA VAL A 100 3.81 1.91 -16.02
C VAL A 100 3.77 3.32 -16.61
N ALA A 101 2.67 4.02 -16.33
CA ALA A 101 2.36 5.31 -16.89
C ALA A 101 2.21 6.35 -15.78
N LEU A 102 2.51 7.60 -16.13
CA LEU A 102 2.12 8.74 -15.29
C LEU A 102 0.61 8.92 -15.35
N ARG A 103 0.07 9.40 -14.24
CA ARG A 103 -1.34 9.73 -14.10
C ARG A 103 -1.44 11.07 -13.40
N GLU A 104 -2.24 11.98 -13.94
CA GLU A 104 -2.52 13.25 -13.28
C GLU A 104 -3.34 13.02 -12.01
N ASP A 105 -3.07 13.83 -10.99
CA ASP A 105 -3.83 13.74 -9.74
C ASP A 105 -5.32 13.95 -10.00
N MET A 106 -6.15 13.26 -9.21
CA MET A 106 -7.63 13.28 -9.33
C MET A 106 -8.22 12.72 -10.64
N THR A 107 -7.41 12.24 -11.58
CA THR A 107 -7.92 11.53 -12.77
C THR A 107 -8.14 10.04 -12.50
N VAL A 108 -9.22 9.47 -13.03
CA VAL A 108 -9.55 8.05 -12.87
C VAL A 108 -9.35 7.34 -14.23
N PRO A 109 -8.35 6.46 -14.38
CA PRO A 109 -8.08 5.76 -15.64
C PRO A 109 -9.20 4.79 -16.00
N SER A 110 -9.53 4.66 -17.29
CA SER A 110 -10.56 3.72 -17.76
C SER A 110 -10.05 2.28 -17.97
N GLY A 111 -8.73 2.06 -17.99
CA GLY A 111 -8.13 0.74 -18.24
C GLY A 111 -7.99 -0.15 -17.00
N PHE A 112 -7.78 -1.46 -17.21
CA PHE A 112 -7.49 -2.41 -16.12
C PHE A 112 -6.12 -2.11 -15.51
N GLY A 113 -6.05 -2.11 -14.18
CA GLY A 113 -4.81 -1.86 -13.47
C GLY A 113 -4.97 -1.13 -12.15
N LEU A 114 -3.83 -0.83 -11.53
CA LEU A 114 -3.77 -0.26 -10.20
C LEU A 114 -3.37 1.22 -10.26
N CYS A 115 -4.05 2.03 -9.45
CA CYS A 115 -3.71 3.44 -9.28
C CYS A 115 -2.87 3.63 -8.03
N MET A 116 -1.77 4.37 -8.18
CA MET A 116 -1.02 4.95 -7.08
C MET A 116 -1.02 6.48 -7.24
N PRO A 117 -0.61 7.25 -6.21
CA PRO A 117 -0.30 8.66 -6.42
C PRO A 117 0.62 8.84 -7.63
N HIS A 118 0.23 9.72 -8.56
CA HIS A 118 0.96 10.06 -9.80
C HIS A 118 1.20 8.94 -10.82
N LEU A 119 0.77 7.70 -10.54
CA LEU A 119 1.04 6.54 -11.40
C LEU A 119 -0.22 5.73 -11.69
N PHE A 120 -0.23 5.13 -12.87
CA PHE A 120 -1.08 4.03 -13.24
C PHE A 120 -0.22 2.84 -13.64
N ILE A 121 -0.56 1.67 -13.10
CA ILE A 121 0.13 0.41 -13.35
C ILE A 121 -0.84 -0.48 -14.12
N PRO A 122 -0.76 -0.52 -15.46
CA PRO A 122 -1.60 -1.40 -16.26
C PRO A 122 -1.19 -2.84 -15.98
N ILE A 123 -2.06 -3.58 -15.30
CA ILE A 123 -1.89 -4.99 -15.05
C ILE A 123 -3.16 -5.72 -15.49
N ASP A 124 -2.95 -6.73 -16.33
CA ASP A 124 -4.02 -7.66 -16.69
C ASP A 124 -4.09 -8.71 -15.59
N GLY A 125 -5.26 -8.84 -14.97
CA GLY A 125 -5.52 -9.83 -13.92
C GLY A 125 -4.59 -9.71 -12.71
N PRO A 126 -4.83 -8.75 -11.79
CA PRO A 126 -4.14 -8.71 -10.49
C PRO A 126 -4.22 -10.05 -9.73
N ASP A 127 -5.20 -10.88 -10.08
CA ASP A 127 -5.37 -12.28 -9.64
C ASP A 127 -4.10 -13.14 -9.79
N ARG A 128 -3.27 -12.89 -10.82
CA ARG A 128 -2.13 -13.76 -11.16
C ARG A 128 -0.90 -13.54 -10.27
N TYR A 129 -0.70 -12.31 -9.81
CA TYR A 129 0.49 -11.91 -9.06
C TYR A 129 0.19 -11.47 -7.63
N GLY A 130 -1.09 -11.26 -7.30
CA GLY A 130 -1.51 -10.63 -6.07
C GLY A 130 -1.08 -9.17 -5.99
N HIS A 131 -1.79 -8.37 -5.21
CA HIS A 131 -1.40 -7.00 -4.93
C HIS A 131 -1.69 -6.64 -3.48
N THR A 132 -1.00 -5.60 -3.02
CA THR A 132 -1.33 -4.86 -1.82
C THR A 132 -0.91 -3.42 -2.09
N ILE A 133 -1.88 -2.52 -2.10
CA ILE A 133 -1.67 -1.09 -2.28
C ILE A 133 -2.35 -0.36 -1.15
N ALA A 134 -1.55 0.36 -0.37
CA ALA A 134 -2.02 1.28 0.64
C ALA A 134 -1.69 2.71 0.21
N THR A 135 -2.66 3.62 0.33
CA THR A 135 -2.41 5.05 0.15
C THR A 135 -2.94 5.82 1.35
N THR A 136 -2.12 6.75 1.85
CA THR A 136 -2.45 7.62 2.97
C THR A 136 -2.60 9.06 2.48
N TYR A 137 -3.70 9.70 2.84
CA TYR A 137 -3.99 11.11 2.57
C TYR A 137 -4.09 11.89 3.88
N ARG A 138 -3.73 13.16 3.84
CA ARG A 138 -3.97 14.12 4.92
C ARG A 138 -4.81 15.26 4.37
N LEU A 139 -5.87 15.65 5.07
CA LEU A 139 -6.72 16.74 4.60
C LEU A 139 -6.01 18.08 4.78
N LYS A 140 -6.18 18.98 3.80
CA LYS A 140 -5.55 20.32 3.84
C LYS A 140 -6.14 21.19 4.94
N ASN A 141 -7.47 21.20 5.07
CA ASN A 141 -8.21 22.04 6.03
C ASN A 141 -8.35 21.37 7.41
N HIS A 142 -8.11 20.06 7.50
CA HIS A 142 -8.08 19.31 8.75
C HIS A 142 -6.78 18.50 8.81
N PRO A 143 -5.63 19.13 9.11
CA PRO A 143 -4.32 18.48 9.12
C PRO A 143 -4.17 17.41 10.22
N ASP A 144 -5.06 17.42 11.19
CA ASP A 144 -5.29 16.37 12.19
C ASP A 144 -5.95 15.12 11.60
N VAL A 145 -6.63 15.20 10.46
CA VAL A 145 -7.30 14.06 9.82
C VAL A 145 -6.40 13.38 8.79
N THR A 146 -6.15 12.09 9.01
CA THR A 146 -5.47 11.19 8.09
C THR A 146 -6.44 10.11 7.62
N VAL A 147 -6.47 9.85 6.33
CA VAL A 147 -7.29 8.82 5.67
C VAL A 147 -6.37 7.79 5.05
N MET A 148 -6.67 6.51 5.22
CA MET A 148 -5.91 5.43 4.61
C MET A 148 -6.85 4.42 3.97
N LEU A 149 -6.53 3.99 2.75
CA LEU A 149 -7.21 2.90 2.07
C LEU A 149 -6.18 1.89 1.59
N GLU A 150 -6.33 0.64 2.03
CA GLU A 150 -5.61 -0.52 1.56
C GLU A 150 -6.55 -1.34 0.68
N ASP A 151 -6.03 -1.73 -0.47
CA ASP A 151 -6.60 -2.73 -1.35
C ASP A 151 -5.58 -3.86 -1.50
N ALA A 152 -5.95 -5.06 -1.06
CA ALA A 152 -5.13 -6.24 -1.14
C ALA A 152 -5.89 -7.41 -1.79
N SER A 153 -5.20 -8.21 -2.58
CA SER A 153 -5.75 -9.49 -3.03
C SER A 153 -6.07 -10.37 -1.83
N ALA A 154 -7.24 -11.00 -1.85
CA ALA A 154 -7.62 -11.99 -0.85
C ALA A 154 -6.65 -13.18 -0.91
N LYS A 155 -6.13 -13.59 0.25
CA LYS A 155 -5.20 -14.72 0.36
C LYS A 155 -5.90 -15.88 1.03
N ARG A 156 -5.64 -17.10 0.53
CA ARG A 156 -6.01 -18.31 1.29
C ARG A 156 -5.16 -18.37 2.56
N PRO A 157 -5.75 -18.69 3.72
CA PRO A 157 -4.99 -19.01 4.92
C PRO A 157 -3.96 -20.11 4.62
N LEU A 158 -2.74 -19.94 5.11
CA LEU A 158 -1.78 -21.04 5.15
C LEU A 158 -2.24 -22.07 6.19
N GLU A 159 -1.85 -23.34 6.04
CA GLU A 159 -2.19 -24.39 7.01
C GLU A 159 -1.74 -24.06 8.44
N SER A 160 -0.65 -23.31 8.58
CA SER A 160 -0.11 -22.87 9.87
C SER A 160 -0.87 -21.68 10.49
N GLN A 161 -1.85 -21.10 9.80
CA GLN A 161 -2.60 -19.93 10.26
C GLN A 161 -3.95 -20.33 10.82
N ASP A 162 -4.28 -19.78 11.99
CA ASP A 162 -5.60 -19.91 12.59
C ASP A 162 -6.63 -19.07 11.82
N PRO A 163 -7.63 -19.68 11.15
CA PRO A 163 -8.63 -18.95 10.37
C PRO A 163 -9.44 -17.96 11.21
N ALA A 164 -9.61 -18.20 12.52
CA ALA A 164 -10.34 -17.28 13.40
C ALA A 164 -9.64 -15.92 13.51
N LYS A 165 -8.31 -15.88 13.34
CA LYS A 165 -7.49 -14.65 13.36
C LYS A 165 -7.46 -13.91 12.03
N LEU A 166 -8.10 -14.46 10.99
CA LEU A 166 -8.11 -13.87 9.64
C LEU A 166 -9.44 -13.18 9.31
N THR A 167 -10.40 -13.22 10.23
CA THR A 167 -11.70 -12.55 10.09
C THR A 167 -11.55 -11.03 10.10
N ALA A 168 -12.46 -10.33 9.41
CA ALA A 168 -12.50 -8.87 9.42
C ALA A 168 -12.66 -8.29 10.84
N LEU A 169 -13.44 -8.95 11.70
CA LEU A 169 -13.62 -8.57 13.10
C LEU A 169 -12.31 -8.68 13.89
N TYR A 170 -11.56 -9.78 13.72
CA TYR A 170 -10.28 -9.94 14.38
C TYR A 170 -9.28 -8.88 13.91
N LYS A 171 -9.15 -8.68 12.60
CA LYS A 171 -8.27 -7.65 12.01
C LYS A 171 -8.60 -6.25 12.51
N SER A 172 -9.89 -5.90 12.57
CA SER A 172 -10.37 -4.62 13.12
C SER A 172 -9.99 -4.46 14.60
N ASN A 173 -10.20 -5.48 15.45
CA ASN A 173 -9.79 -5.43 16.85
C ASN A 173 -8.26 -5.39 17.03
N PHE A 174 -7.52 -6.16 16.21
CA PHE A 174 -6.06 -6.21 16.25
C PHE A 174 -5.46 -4.86 15.91
N PHE A 175 -5.94 -4.20 14.86
CA PHE A 175 -5.53 -2.86 14.46
C PHE A 175 -5.58 -1.87 15.63
N TRP A 176 -6.72 -1.77 16.31
CA TRP A 176 -6.86 -0.85 17.43
C TRP A 176 -6.01 -1.28 18.64
N THR A 177 -5.93 -2.56 18.96
CA THR A 177 -5.28 -3.01 20.19
C THR A 177 -3.75 -3.14 20.09
N GLN A 178 -3.20 -3.39 18.90
CA GLN A 178 -1.76 -3.55 18.70
C GLN A 178 -1.10 -2.30 18.15
N ASP A 179 -1.64 -1.71 17.07
CA ASP A 179 -0.99 -0.57 16.41
C ASP A 179 -1.14 0.72 17.23
N TYR A 180 -2.20 0.80 18.05
CA TYR A 180 -2.49 1.93 18.92
C TYR A 180 -2.26 1.63 20.41
N ARG A 181 -1.54 0.55 20.74
CA ARG A 181 -1.21 0.15 22.14
C ARG A 181 -0.46 1.21 22.95
N SER A 182 0.08 2.23 22.30
CA SER A 182 0.78 3.34 22.95
C SER A 182 -0.14 4.38 23.59
N TYR A 183 -1.44 4.34 23.27
CA TYR A 183 -2.45 5.16 23.94
C TYR A 183 -2.72 4.65 25.36
N GLU A 184 -3.14 5.54 26.25
CA GLU A 184 -3.50 5.19 27.63
C GLU A 184 -4.74 4.31 27.65
N SER A 185 -5.74 4.65 26.84
CA SER A 185 -6.95 3.84 26.70
C SER A 185 -7.56 4.00 25.31
N ILE A 186 -8.26 2.94 24.89
CA ILE A 186 -9.02 2.90 23.65
C ILE A 186 -10.42 2.43 23.99
N LYS A 187 -11.41 3.29 23.75
CA LYS A 187 -12.82 2.99 24.01
C LYS A 187 -13.53 2.77 22.68
N ASN A 188 -14.14 1.61 22.52
CA ASN A 188 -15.05 1.37 21.40
C ASN A 188 -16.37 2.13 21.64
N LEU A 189 -16.82 2.87 20.63
CA LEU A 189 -18.02 3.69 20.68
C LEU A 189 -19.24 2.98 20.08
N LEU A 190 -19.05 1.83 19.43
CA LEU A 190 -20.13 0.97 18.96
C LEU A 190 -20.38 -0.14 19.97
N THR A 191 -21.64 -0.28 20.38
CA THR A 191 -22.06 -1.16 21.50
C THR A 191 -22.05 -2.65 21.15
N MET A 192 -22.15 -3.03 19.86
CA MET A 192 -22.23 -4.44 19.43
C MET A 192 -21.19 -4.80 18.37
N ARG A 193 -19.94 -5.05 18.77
CA ARG A 193 -18.80 -5.29 17.87
C ARG A 193 -19.01 -6.37 16.80
N GLY A 194 -19.81 -7.41 17.08
CA GLY A 194 -20.11 -8.50 16.13
C GLY A 194 -21.22 -8.20 15.12
N HIS A 195 -21.96 -7.10 15.30
CA HIS A 195 -23.14 -6.76 14.49
C HIS A 195 -22.98 -5.46 13.70
N ASN A 196 -21.83 -4.78 13.82
CA ASN A 196 -21.54 -3.54 13.09
C ASN A 196 -21.14 -3.81 11.63
N THR A 197 -21.92 -4.66 10.95
CA THR A 197 -21.70 -5.00 9.54
C THR A 197 -22.34 -3.93 8.67
N ILE A 198 -21.56 -3.37 7.76
CA ILE A 198 -21.99 -2.34 6.79
C ILE A 198 -21.64 -2.74 5.36
N ASP A 199 -22.27 -2.12 4.38
CA ASP A 199 -21.84 -2.19 2.99
C ASP A 199 -20.70 -1.20 2.73
N PHE A 200 -19.60 -1.69 2.16
CA PHE A 200 -18.42 -0.90 1.82
C PHE A 200 -17.81 -1.39 0.52
N ALA A 201 -17.67 -0.49 -0.47
CA ALA A 201 -17.10 -0.78 -1.78
C ALA A 201 -17.71 -2.01 -2.49
N GLY A 202 -19.00 -2.28 -2.28
CA GLY A 202 -19.73 -3.40 -2.89
C GLY A 202 -19.66 -4.73 -2.14
N GLN A 203 -19.13 -4.76 -0.91
CA GLN A 203 -19.08 -5.95 -0.07
C GLN A 203 -19.33 -5.65 1.41
N LYS A 204 -19.57 -6.68 2.22
CA LYS A 204 -19.78 -6.52 3.66
C LYS A 204 -18.46 -6.25 4.37
N GLY A 205 -18.45 -5.25 5.25
CA GLY A 205 -17.33 -4.87 6.10
C GLY A 205 -17.75 -4.71 7.56
N VAL A 206 -16.77 -4.75 8.46
CA VAL A 206 -16.93 -4.51 9.90
C VAL A 206 -16.54 -3.08 10.21
N GLU A 207 -17.50 -2.27 10.64
CA GLU A 207 -17.29 -0.90 11.11
C GLU A 207 -16.77 -0.89 12.56
N SER A 208 -15.82 -0.01 12.85
CA SER A 208 -15.36 0.32 14.20
C SER A 208 -15.22 1.82 14.37
N MET A 209 -15.69 2.32 15.51
CA MET A 209 -15.49 3.69 15.96
C MET A 209 -14.86 3.65 17.33
N VAL A 210 -13.77 4.39 17.53
CA VAL A 210 -13.05 4.43 18.80
C VAL A 210 -12.77 5.86 19.22
N SER A 211 -12.74 6.11 20.53
CA SER A 211 -11.99 7.22 21.09
C SER A 211 -10.69 6.71 21.70
N LEU A 212 -9.62 7.49 21.55
CA LEU A 212 -8.29 7.15 22.03
C LEU A 212 -7.79 8.25 22.96
N ILE A 213 -7.50 7.90 24.22
CA ILE A 213 -6.95 8.84 25.20
C ILE A 213 -5.45 8.68 25.23
N ARG A 214 -4.71 9.78 25.06
CA ARG A 214 -3.25 9.78 25.11
C ARG A 214 -2.74 9.61 26.55
N LYS A 215 -1.44 9.34 26.68
CA LYS A 215 -0.75 9.22 27.98
C LYS A 215 -0.77 10.49 28.83
N ASP A 216 -1.00 11.65 28.22
CA ASP A 216 -1.23 12.91 28.96
C ASP A 216 -2.59 12.95 29.66
N LYS A 217 -3.48 11.97 29.39
CA LYS A 217 -4.84 11.82 29.94
C LYS A 217 -5.79 12.98 29.63
N VAL A 218 -5.37 13.93 28.80
CA VAL A 218 -6.14 15.14 28.46
C VAL A 218 -6.46 15.15 26.98
N THR A 219 -5.53 14.74 26.13
CA THR A 219 -5.72 14.75 24.69
C THR A 219 -6.50 13.51 24.26
N GLU A 220 -7.70 13.73 23.74
CA GLU A 220 -8.52 12.71 23.11
C GLU A 220 -8.38 12.80 21.58
N ASP A 221 -8.21 11.65 20.94
CA ASP A 221 -8.21 11.43 19.50
C ASP A 221 -9.37 10.49 19.12
N TYR A 222 -9.68 10.44 17.82
CA TYR A 222 -10.77 9.61 17.30
C TYR A 222 -10.30 8.74 16.13
N GLY A 223 -10.87 7.55 16.06
CA GLY A 223 -10.57 6.57 15.02
C GLY A 223 -11.85 5.99 14.43
N TYR A 224 -11.88 5.89 13.12
CA TYR A 224 -12.92 5.23 12.33
C TYR A 224 -12.24 4.19 11.44
N SER A 225 -12.75 2.97 11.37
CA SER A 225 -12.24 1.97 10.43
C SER A 225 -13.32 1.07 9.87
N ILE A 226 -13.09 0.60 8.65
CA ILE A 226 -13.86 -0.48 8.02
C ILE A 226 -12.86 -1.53 7.54
N VAL A 227 -13.08 -2.77 7.93
CA VAL A 227 -12.31 -3.91 7.41
C VAL A 227 -13.25 -4.86 6.71
N THR A 228 -12.93 -5.26 5.50
CA THR A 228 -13.68 -6.29 4.79
C THR A 228 -12.91 -7.59 4.78
N GLN A 229 -13.62 -8.72 4.74
CA GLN A 229 -13.01 -10.01 4.49
C GLN A 229 -13.03 -10.28 2.99
N GLY A 230 -11.86 -10.42 2.39
CA GLY A 230 -11.74 -10.80 0.98
C GLY A 230 -12.13 -12.26 0.75
N ASP A 231 -12.39 -12.60 -0.51
CA ASP A 231 -12.72 -13.96 -0.95
C ASP A 231 -11.69 -14.41 -2.00
N PRO A 232 -10.80 -15.36 -1.67
CA PRO A 232 -9.75 -15.81 -2.58
C PRO A 232 -10.29 -16.54 -3.81
N ASP A 233 -11.53 -17.04 -3.78
CA ASP A 233 -12.19 -17.70 -4.90
C ASP A 233 -12.83 -16.68 -5.86
N ALA A 234 -13.30 -15.55 -5.34
CA ALA A 234 -13.80 -14.42 -6.13
C ALA A 234 -12.69 -13.49 -6.64
N ARG A 235 -11.42 -13.76 -6.30
CA ARG A 235 -10.25 -13.02 -6.76
C ARG A 235 -10.40 -11.50 -6.53
N ASN A 236 -10.12 -10.65 -7.53
CA ASN A 236 -10.33 -9.20 -7.40
C ASN A 236 -11.79 -8.75 -7.36
N GLU A 237 -12.76 -9.65 -7.56
CA GLU A 237 -14.16 -9.31 -7.37
C GLU A 237 -14.55 -9.20 -5.89
N LYS A 238 -13.68 -9.60 -4.95
CA LYS A 238 -13.84 -9.38 -3.51
C LYS A 238 -12.46 -9.29 -2.84
N PRO A 239 -11.74 -8.18 -3.04
CA PRO A 239 -10.44 -7.99 -2.40
C PRO A 239 -10.60 -7.84 -0.89
N GLU A 240 -9.50 -7.96 -0.18
CA GLU A 240 -9.42 -7.52 1.20
C GLU A 240 -9.18 -6.01 1.25
N LEU A 241 -10.03 -5.28 1.97
CA LEU A 241 -9.94 -3.84 2.12
C LEU A 241 -9.77 -3.46 3.58
N MET A 242 -8.83 -2.54 3.83
CA MET A 242 -8.69 -1.87 5.12
C MET A 242 -8.78 -0.37 4.90
N PHE A 243 -9.85 0.22 5.43
CA PHE A 243 -10.06 1.66 5.41
C PHE A 243 -10.01 2.19 6.83
N TYR A 244 -9.31 3.29 7.04
CA TYR A 244 -9.43 4.03 8.30
C TYR A 244 -9.29 5.53 8.12
N VAL A 245 -9.91 6.25 9.04
CA VAL A 245 -9.75 7.68 9.24
C VAL A 245 -9.33 7.88 10.69
N ILE A 246 -8.29 8.67 10.92
CA ILE A 246 -7.75 8.92 12.25
C ILE A 246 -7.54 10.41 12.42
N ARG A 247 -7.99 10.91 13.56
CA ARG A 247 -7.65 12.24 14.06
C ARG A 247 -6.43 12.13 14.97
N ASP A 248 -5.38 12.91 14.70
CA ASP A 248 -4.30 13.22 15.64
C ASP A 248 -4.33 14.74 15.90
N ALA A 249 -4.96 15.12 17.01
CA ALA A 249 -5.20 16.50 17.43
C ALA A 249 -3.93 17.38 17.37
N ARG A 250 -2.78 16.79 17.73
CA ARG A 250 -1.49 17.49 17.79
C ARG A 250 -1.04 18.02 16.42
N ASN A 251 -1.52 17.43 15.32
CA ASN A 251 -1.18 17.92 13.98
C ASN A 251 -1.93 19.21 13.62
N ALA A 252 -3.12 19.45 14.18
CA ALA A 252 -3.80 20.74 14.11
C ALA A 252 -3.13 21.77 15.04
N ASP A 253 -2.81 21.37 16.27
CA ASP A 253 -2.16 22.26 17.25
C ASP A 253 -0.82 22.81 16.73
N LYS A 254 0.02 21.96 16.12
CA LYS A 254 1.29 22.36 15.48
C LYS A 254 1.13 23.41 14.38
N ARG A 255 -0.08 23.58 13.85
CA ARG A 255 -0.41 24.55 12.80
C ARG A 255 -1.26 25.70 13.32
N GLY A 256 -1.45 25.81 14.64
CA GLY A 256 -2.29 26.84 15.26
C GLY A 256 -3.77 26.70 14.90
N MET A 257 -4.21 25.49 14.54
CA MET A 257 -5.59 25.19 14.15
C MET A 257 -6.29 24.46 15.28
N LYS A 258 -7.58 24.73 15.47
CA LYS A 258 -8.42 23.93 16.36
C LYS A 258 -8.64 22.55 15.70
N PRO A 259 -8.41 21.43 16.41
CA PRO A 259 -8.74 20.11 15.90
C PRO A 259 -10.23 19.98 15.56
N ILE A 260 -10.56 19.13 14.59
CA ILE A 260 -11.94 18.78 14.26
C ILE A 260 -12.63 18.17 15.48
N ASP A 261 -13.90 18.52 15.71
CA ASP A 261 -14.64 17.93 16.82
C ASP A 261 -15.08 16.48 16.51
N LYS A 262 -15.58 15.80 17.54
CA LYS A 262 -15.96 14.39 17.47
C LYS A 262 -17.07 14.11 16.46
N GLU A 263 -18.12 14.91 16.46
CA GLU A 263 -19.30 14.67 15.63
C GLU A 263 -18.97 14.94 14.16
N GLU A 264 -18.29 16.06 13.91
CA GLU A 264 -17.81 16.43 12.59
C GLU A 264 -16.81 15.39 12.04
N PHE A 265 -15.89 14.89 12.88
CA PHE A 265 -14.96 13.84 12.50
C PHE A 265 -15.66 12.57 12.01
N PHE A 266 -16.62 12.04 12.78
CA PHE A 266 -17.28 10.80 12.41
C PHE A 266 -18.22 10.95 11.22
N LYS A 267 -18.86 12.12 11.08
CA LYS A 267 -19.62 12.47 9.88
C LYS A 267 -18.72 12.45 8.64
N LEU A 268 -17.60 13.17 8.69
CA LEU A 268 -16.62 13.22 7.61
C LEU A 268 -16.05 11.83 7.27
N ALA A 269 -15.69 11.04 8.28
CA ALA A 269 -15.13 9.70 8.07
C ALA A 269 -16.11 8.77 7.34
N ARG A 270 -17.40 8.82 7.70
CA ARG A 270 -18.46 8.05 7.04
C ARG A 270 -18.77 8.56 5.63
N GLU A 271 -18.77 9.87 5.41
CA GLU A 271 -18.94 10.46 4.07
C GLU A 271 -17.82 10.01 3.11
N ILE A 272 -16.57 10.02 3.58
CA ILE A 272 -15.44 9.51 2.81
C ILE A 272 -15.63 8.02 2.54
N ALA A 273 -15.96 7.22 3.55
CA ALA A 273 -16.18 5.78 3.39
C ALA A 273 -17.27 5.45 2.37
N ALA A 274 -18.41 6.17 2.41
CA ALA A 274 -19.52 6.00 1.48
C ALA A 274 -19.16 6.34 0.03
N SER A 275 -18.15 7.20 -0.18
CA SER A 275 -17.64 7.54 -1.52
C SER A 275 -16.74 6.45 -2.12
N VAL A 276 -16.23 5.52 -1.31
CA VAL A 276 -15.34 4.45 -1.76
C VAL A 276 -16.14 3.41 -2.54
N LYS A 277 -15.79 3.27 -3.81
CA LYS A 277 -16.36 2.28 -4.72
C LYS A 277 -15.30 1.73 -5.63
N ARG A 278 -15.56 0.56 -6.20
CA ARG A 278 -14.72 0.04 -7.27
C ARG A 278 -14.80 0.93 -8.49
N ARG A 279 -13.68 1.00 -9.19
CA ARG A 279 -13.63 1.68 -10.48
C ARG A 279 -14.56 0.95 -11.45
N ALA A 280 -15.50 1.69 -12.03
CA ALA A 280 -16.30 1.16 -13.12
C ALA A 280 -15.36 0.84 -14.28
N MET A 281 -15.37 -0.41 -14.71
CA MET A 281 -14.62 -0.87 -15.87
C MET A 281 -15.56 -0.89 -17.07
N PRO A 282 -15.11 -0.50 -18.27
CA PRO A 282 -15.86 -0.67 -19.51
C PRO A 282 -16.21 -2.13 -19.80
#